data_AF-A0A1I7MXZ3-F1
#
_entry.id   AF-A0A1I7MXZ3-F1
#
_cell.length_a   1.000
_cell.length_b   1.000
_cell.length_c   1.000
_cell.angle_alpha   90.00
_cell.angle_beta   90.00
_cell.angle_gamma   90.00
#
_symmetry.space_group_name_H-M   'P 1'
#
loop_
_entity.id
_entity.type
_entity.pdbx_description
1 polymer ?
#
loop_
_entity_poly.entity_id
_entity_poly.type
_entity_poly.pdbx_seq_one_letter_code
_entity_poly.pdbx_strand_id
1 'polypeptide(L)'
;MRTLLSAVTAALLLATSFNSASAETIDASTLTCHDLIETAASSEKASVYGATVVLYWMAGYQATAEQGTVVDFDNLSKEFSQTTEFCGQNPTVGVMSASEKFMGENAEDQTSKAIDLAILKCEAVNTTKEDETEGLGQILMWLAGYHASVAKSTVIDMDKFSESVSKMATYCAENPQMGLFTASEKFMSEEGDGE
;
A
#
# COMPACT_ATOMS: atom_id res chain seq x y z
N MET A 1 8.01 71.47 -0.42
CA MET A 1 8.98 70.90 -1.38
C MET A 1 9.84 69.92 -0.57
N ARG A 2 9.38 68.68 -0.29
CA ARG A 2 9.39 67.43 -1.07
C ARG A 2 10.77 67.05 -1.67
N THR A 3 11.49 66.22 -0.92
CA THR A 3 12.59 65.31 -1.35
C THR A 3 12.60 64.15 -0.34
N LEU A 4 11.85 63.05 -0.57
CA LEU A 4 12.24 61.77 -1.22
C LEU A 4 13.43 61.09 -0.53
N LEU A 5 13.18 60.16 0.42
CA LEU A 5 13.18 58.69 0.28
C LEU A 5 14.46 58.08 -0.34
N SER A 6 15.16 57.24 0.43
CA SER A 6 15.17 55.78 0.19
C SER A 6 15.94 55.04 1.29
N ALA A 7 15.22 54.20 2.02
CA ALA A 7 15.75 53.16 2.89
C ALA A 7 16.08 51.93 2.04
N VAL A 8 17.31 51.41 2.14
CA VAL A 8 17.68 50.11 1.55
C VAL A 8 17.51 49.07 2.65
N THR A 9 16.35 48.43 2.69
CA THR A 9 16.10 47.25 3.52
C THR A 9 16.50 46.02 2.71
N ALA A 10 17.64 45.41 3.05
CA ALA A 10 18.02 44.11 2.49
C ALA A 10 17.13 43.03 3.14
N ALA A 11 16.08 42.61 2.42
CA ALA A 11 15.30 41.45 2.78
C ALA A 11 16.11 40.19 2.44
N LEU A 12 16.66 39.54 3.46
CA LEU A 12 17.25 38.21 3.36
C LEU A 12 16.10 37.22 3.13
N LEU A 13 15.87 36.84 1.88
CA LEU A 13 14.98 35.75 1.52
C LEU A 13 15.61 34.44 2.03
N LEU A 14 15.14 33.97 3.19
CA LEU A 14 15.27 32.57 3.56
C LEU A 14 14.47 31.77 2.53
N ALA A 15 15.17 31.25 1.53
CA ALA A 15 14.65 30.20 0.67
C ALA A 15 14.37 28.99 1.56
N THR A 16 13.13 28.83 1.99
CA THR A 16 12.64 27.56 2.49
C THR A 16 12.65 26.60 1.32
N SER A 17 13.64 25.71 1.29
CA SER A 17 13.63 24.55 0.42
C SER A 17 12.38 23.73 0.76
N PHE A 18 11.33 23.89 -0.04
CA PHE A 18 10.27 22.90 -0.10
C PHE A 18 10.92 21.68 -0.76
N ASN A 19 11.39 20.73 0.04
CA ASN A 19 11.60 19.38 -0.45
C ASN A 19 10.21 18.87 -0.83
N SER A 20 9.87 18.94 -2.12
CA SER A 20 8.75 18.18 -2.66
C SER A 20 9.07 16.72 -2.37
N ALA A 21 8.34 16.11 -1.44
CA ALA A 21 8.31 14.66 -1.29
C ALA A 21 7.79 14.11 -2.63
N SER A 22 8.72 13.70 -3.50
CA SER A 22 8.37 12.88 -4.65
C SER A 22 8.02 11.52 -4.06
N ALA A 23 6.85 10.98 -4.37
CA ALA A 23 6.50 9.63 -3.94
C ALA A 23 7.52 8.67 -4.58
N GLU A 24 8.36 8.10 -3.73
CA GLU A 24 9.52 7.32 -4.15
C GLU A 24 9.07 5.90 -4.48
N THR A 25 9.38 5.38 -5.67
CA THR A 25 9.20 3.94 -5.95
C THR A 25 10.08 3.14 -5.01
N ILE A 26 9.50 2.19 -4.27
CA ILE A 26 10.24 1.35 -3.32
C ILE A 26 10.43 -0.03 -3.90
N ASP A 27 11.66 -0.55 -3.89
CA ASP A 27 11.89 -1.97 -4.13
C ASP A 27 11.75 -2.74 -2.81
N ALA A 28 10.63 -3.44 -2.64
CA ALA A 28 10.28 -4.24 -1.48
C ALA A 28 11.35 -5.29 -1.13
N SER A 29 12.12 -5.76 -2.12
CA SER A 29 13.20 -6.74 -1.89
C SER A 29 14.40 -6.17 -1.14
N THR A 30 14.52 -4.85 -1.10
CA THR A 30 15.60 -4.13 -0.42
C THR A 30 15.25 -3.73 1.00
N LEU A 31 13.96 -3.76 1.36
CA LEU A 31 13.50 -3.38 2.69
C LEU A 31 14.02 -4.34 3.74
N THR A 32 14.58 -3.78 4.81
CA THR A 32 15.02 -4.52 5.99
C THR A 32 14.02 -4.37 7.13
N CYS A 33 14.07 -5.31 8.07
CA CYS A 33 13.32 -5.26 9.31
C CYS A 33 13.59 -3.98 10.10
N HIS A 34 14.79 -3.40 10.00
CA HIS A 34 15.08 -2.08 10.57
C HIS A 34 14.18 -1.00 9.96
N ASP A 35 14.11 -0.95 8.62
CA ASP A 35 13.31 0.04 7.89
C ASP A 35 11.82 -0.08 8.25
N LEU A 36 11.31 -1.31 8.38
CA LEU A 36 9.93 -1.56 8.79
C LEU A 36 9.64 -1.03 10.19
N ILE A 37 10.54 -1.27 11.16
CA ILE A 37 10.37 -0.82 12.54
C ILE A 37 10.51 0.70 12.67
N GLU A 38 11.45 1.30 11.94
CA GLU A 38 11.60 2.76 11.90
C GLU A 38 10.33 3.42 11.33
N THR A 39 9.79 2.85 10.26
CA THR A 39 8.53 3.29 9.65
C THR A 39 7.34 3.12 10.62
N ALA A 40 7.29 2.03 11.39
CA ALA A 40 6.26 1.82 12.40
C ALA A 40 6.34 2.82 13.57
N ALA A 41 7.56 3.27 13.91
CA ALA A 41 7.80 4.23 14.98
C ALA A 41 7.56 5.70 14.55
N SER A 42 7.48 5.97 13.25
CA SER A 42 7.19 7.29 12.71
C SER A 42 5.78 7.75 13.12
N SER A 43 5.69 8.92 13.75
CA SER A 43 4.40 9.57 14.06
C SER A 43 3.82 10.32 12.86
N GLU A 44 4.50 10.32 11.71
CA GLU A 44 3.94 10.89 10.48
C GLU A 44 2.87 9.95 9.94
N LYS A 45 1.64 10.17 10.38
CA LYS A 45 0.42 9.56 9.80
C LYS A 45 0.29 9.77 8.28
N ALA A 46 1.10 10.66 7.71
CA ALA A 46 1.18 10.98 6.29
C ALA A 46 2.35 10.31 5.56
N SER A 47 3.18 9.49 6.23
CA SER A 47 4.15 8.68 5.48
C SER A 47 3.36 7.75 4.57
N VAL A 48 3.50 7.95 3.27
CA VAL A 48 2.77 7.23 2.20
C VAL A 48 3.01 5.71 2.30
N TYR A 49 4.06 5.31 3.03
CA TYR A 49 4.54 3.94 3.19
C TYR A 49 4.56 3.49 4.65
N GLY A 50 3.50 3.74 5.44
CA GLY A 50 3.44 3.23 6.81
C GLY A 50 3.68 1.70 6.89
N ALA A 51 4.21 1.20 7.99
CA ALA A 51 4.59 -0.23 8.12
C ALA A 51 3.42 -1.18 7.78
N THR A 52 2.20 -0.80 8.16
CA THR A 52 0.98 -1.54 7.81
C THR A 52 0.72 -1.58 6.30
N VAL A 53 1.00 -0.51 5.56
CA VAL A 53 0.85 -0.47 4.09
C VAL A 53 1.79 -1.48 3.45
N VAL A 54 3.07 -1.49 3.87
CA VAL A 54 4.06 -2.46 3.41
C VAL A 54 3.59 -3.89 3.72
N LEU A 55 3.10 -4.16 4.93
CA LEU A 55 2.67 -5.49 5.32
C LEU A 55 1.42 -5.98 4.55
N TYR A 56 0.46 -5.10 4.25
CA TYR A 56 -0.66 -5.47 3.36
C TYR A 56 -0.19 -5.79 1.94
N TRP A 57 0.73 -5.01 1.39
CA TRP A 57 1.32 -5.30 0.10
C TRP A 57 2.06 -6.65 0.12
N MET A 58 2.87 -6.92 1.16
CA MET A 58 3.59 -8.20 1.32
C MET A 58 2.63 -9.38 1.42
N ALA A 59 1.55 -9.24 2.18
CA ALA A 59 0.54 -10.28 2.31
C ALA A 59 -0.13 -10.62 0.97
N GLY A 60 -0.43 -9.60 0.16
CA GLY A 60 -0.93 -9.81 -1.19
C GLY A 60 0.11 -10.46 -2.10
N TYR A 61 1.35 -9.98 -2.04
CA TYR A 61 2.46 -10.49 -2.85
C TYR A 61 2.75 -11.96 -2.56
N GLN A 62 2.61 -12.38 -1.30
CA GLN A 62 2.91 -13.74 -0.84
C GLN A 62 1.69 -14.67 -0.90
N ALA A 63 0.53 -14.16 -1.32
CA ALA A 63 -0.67 -14.97 -1.49
C ALA A 63 -0.42 -16.08 -2.52
N THR A 64 -0.76 -17.30 -2.15
CA THR A 64 -0.59 -18.48 -3.00
C THR A 64 -1.77 -18.66 -3.96
N ALA A 65 -1.58 -19.47 -5.00
CA ALA A 65 -2.66 -19.86 -5.89
C ALA A 65 -3.80 -20.61 -5.15
N GLU A 66 -3.48 -21.34 -4.08
CA GLU A 66 -4.48 -22.06 -3.26
C GLU A 66 -5.29 -21.11 -2.37
N GLN A 67 -4.66 -20.05 -1.85
CA GLN A 67 -5.32 -19.00 -1.07
C GLN A 67 -6.18 -18.07 -1.95
N GLY A 68 -5.80 -17.90 -3.21
CA GLY A 68 -6.53 -17.11 -4.19
C GLY A 68 -6.64 -15.65 -3.77
N THR A 69 -7.83 -15.07 -3.90
CA THR A 69 -8.14 -13.66 -3.62
C THR A 69 -8.79 -13.46 -2.25
N VAL A 70 -8.44 -14.30 -1.27
CA VAL A 70 -9.09 -14.30 0.03
C VAL A 70 -8.27 -13.51 1.05
N VAL A 71 -8.94 -12.59 1.75
CA VAL A 71 -8.36 -11.78 2.83
C VAL A 71 -9.05 -12.10 4.15
N ASP A 72 -8.25 -12.47 5.16
CA ASP A 72 -8.71 -12.64 6.54
C ASP A 72 -8.02 -11.64 7.45
N PHE A 73 -8.72 -10.56 7.79
CA PHE A 73 -8.15 -9.48 8.61
C PHE A 73 -7.77 -9.92 10.03
N ASP A 74 -8.44 -10.94 10.59
CA ASP A 74 -8.08 -11.46 11.91
C ASP A 74 -6.73 -12.18 11.85
N ASN A 75 -6.50 -12.97 10.80
CA ASN A 75 -5.21 -13.64 10.60
C ASN A 75 -4.12 -12.64 10.19
N LEU A 76 -4.38 -11.75 9.23
CA LEU A 76 -3.41 -10.72 8.82
C LEU A 76 -2.92 -9.89 10.00
N SER A 77 -3.81 -9.51 10.93
CA SER A 77 -3.41 -8.78 12.14
C SER A 77 -2.40 -9.56 12.99
N LYS A 78 -2.60 -10.87 13.17
CA LYS A 78 -1.65 -11.74 13.89
C LYS A 78 -0.33 -11.87 13.14
N GLU A 79 -0.40 -12.12 11.83
CA GLU A 79 0.77 -12.31 10.97
C GLU A 79 1.63 -11.04 10.93
N PHE A 80 0.99 -9.86 10.90
CA PHE A 80 1.65 -8.57 10.95
C PHE A 80 2.32 -8.35 12.30
N SER A 81 1.64 -8.71 13.40
CA SER A 81 2.22 -8.66 14.74
C SER A 81 3.44 -9.56 14.86
N GLN A 82 3.36 -10.80 14.37
CA GLN A 82 4.47 -11.76 14.40
C GLN A 82 5.65 -11.30 13.53
N THR A 83 5.37 -10.77 12.34
CA THR A 83 6.39 -10.20 11.45
C THR A 83 7.10 -9.02 12.12
N THR A 84 6.34 -8.12 12.73
CA THR A 84 6.89 -6.93 13.41
C THR A 84 7.71 -7.33 14.63
N GLU A 85 7.24 -8.29 15.44
CA GLU A 85 7.99 -8.82 16.59
C GLU A 85 9.30 -9.47 16.14
N PHE A 86 9.26 -10.31 15.10
CA PHE A 86 10.45 -10.92 14.52
C PHE A 86 11.42 -9.84 14.03
N CYS A 87 10.93 -8.82 13.33
CA CYS A 87 11.76 -7.74 12.82
C CYS A 87 12.41 -6.89 13.92
N GLY A 88 11.71 -6.65 15.03
CA GLY A 88 12.29 -5.96 16.19
C GLY A 88 13.49 -6.69 16.81
N GLN A 89 13.57 -8.01 16.62
CA GLN A 89 14.68 -8.84 17.11
C GLN A 89 15.76 -9.08 16.04
N ASN A 90 15.46 -8.85 14.76
CA ASN A 90 16.29 -9.23 13.61
C ASN A 90 16.44 -8.08 12.59
N PRO A 91 17.02 -6.93 12.97
CA PRO A 91 16.94 -5.70 12.18
C PRO A 91 17.59 -5.80 10.79
N THR A 92 18.54 -6.70 10.58
CA THR A 92 19.25 -6.87 9.29
C THR A 92 18.58 -7.85 8.33
N VAL A 93 17.48 -8.51 8.73
CA VAL A 93 16.75 -9.45 7.87
C VAL A 93 15.87 -8.67 6.90
N GLY A 94 15.74 -9.12 5.66
CA GLY A 94 14.83 -8.52 4.68
C GLY A 94 13.36 -8.70 5.09
N VAL A 95 12.52 -7.68 4.91
CA VAL A 95 11.10 -7.72 5.32
C VAL A 95 10.35 -8.81 4.59
N MET A 96 10.61 -9.01 3.28
CA MET A 96 9.97 -10.08 2.50
C MET A 96 10.22 -11.46 3.15
N SER A 97 11.47 -11.77 3.50
CA SER A 97 11.83 -13.02 4.14
C SER A 97 11.33 -13.13 5.59
N ALA A 98 11.12 -12.01 6.27
CA ALA A 98 10.52 -11.98 7.59
C ALA A 98 9.01 -12.28 7.52
N SER A 99 8.29 -11.66 6.60
CA SER A 99 6.84 -11.85 6.43
C SER A 99 6.51 -13.25 5.88
N GLU A 100 7.35 -13.81 5.00
CA GLU A 100 7.19 -15.18 4.48
C GLU A 100 7.13 -16.24 5.60
N LYS A 101 7.68 -15.96 6.78
CA LYS A 101 7.61 -16.88 7.93
C LYS A 101 6.21 -17.04 8.50
N PHE A 102 5.33 -16.08 8.23
CA PHE A 102 4.02 -15.96 8.85
C PHE A 102 2.88 -15.78 7.84
N MET A 103 3.18 -15.38 6.61
CA MET A 103 2.21 -15.16 5.53
C MET A 103 2.38 -16.19 4.40
N GLY A 104 1.47 -16.16 3.42
CA GLY A 104 1.53 -17.03 2.25
C GLY A 104 1.43 -18.51 2.63
N GLU A 105 2.35 -19.33 2.16
CA GLU A 105 2.39 -20.78 2.46
C GLU A 105 2.50 -21.11 3.96
N ASN A 106 2.96 -20.16 4.78
CA ASN A 106 3.11 -20.33 6.23
C ASN A 106 1.99 -19.67 7.05
N ALA A 107 0.96 -19.14 6.39
CA ALA A 107 -0.18 -18.51 7.05
C ALA A 107 -1.04 -19.50 7.85
N GLU A 108 -1.78 -18.98 8.83
CA GLU A 108 -2.80 -19.74 9.54
C GLU A 108 -3.96 -20.09 8.58
N ASP A 109 -4.65 -21.21 8.86
CA ASP A 109 -5.89 -21.55 8.16
C ASP A 109 -6.90 -20.39 8.26
N GLN A 110 -7.60 -20.12 7.16
CA GLN A 110 -8.60 -19.06 7.09
C GLN A 110 -9.72 -19.27 8.12
N THR A 111 -10.12 -18.19 8.78
CA THR A 111 -11.27 -18.19 9.68
C THR A 111 -12.58 -18.07 8.91
N SER A 112 -13.71 -18.24 9.61
CA SER A 112 -15.04 -18.01 9.03
C SER A 112 -15.33 -16.55 8.65
N LYS A 113 -14.42 -15.61 8.99
CA LYS A 113 -14.53 -14.19 8.65
C LYS A 113 -13.74 -13.81 7.40
N ALA A 114 -13.03 -14.75 6.79
CA ALA A 114 -12.30 -14.52 5.57
C ALA A 114 -13.25 -14.04 4.44
N ILE A 115 -12.79 -13.06 3.68
CA ILE A 115 -13.56 -12.43 2.60
C ILE A 115 -12.88 -12.75 1.28
N ASP A 116 -13.62 -13.34 0.35
CA ASP A 116 -13.16 -13.49 -1.03
C ASP A 116 -13.41 -12.19 -1.81
N LEU A 117 -12.32 -11.53 -2.20
CA LEU A 117 -12.35 -10.28 -2.95
C LEU A 117 -12.93 -10.46 -4.37
N ALA A 118 -12.95 -11.69 -4.92
CA ALA A 118 -13.58 -11.97 -6.21
C ALA A 118 -15.11 -11.82 -6.16
N ILE A 119 -15.71 -11.91 -4.97
CA ILE A 119 -17.17 -11.77 -4.77
C ILE A 119 -17.53 -10.31 -4.46
N LEU A 120 -16.57 -9.51 -3.96
CA LEU A 120 -16.80 -8.09 -3.72
C LEU A 120 -17.08 -7.37 -5.03
N LYS A 121 -18.05 -6.47 -4.99
CA LYS A 121 -18.45 -5.66 -6.14
C LYS A 121 -17.89 -4.24 -6.04
N CYS A 122 -17.75 -3.60 -7.20
CA CYS A 122 -17.42 -2.19 -7.35
C CYS A 122 -18.36 -1.26 -6.57
N GLU A 123 -19.61 -1.67 -6.31
CA GLU A 123 -20.52 -0.94 -5.42
C GLU A 123 -19.88 -0.64 -4.05
N ALA A 124 -19.10 -1.57 -3.48
CA ALA A 124 -18.41 -1.37 -2.22
C ALA A 124 -17.49 -0.14 -2.24
N VAL A 125 -16.79 0.12 -3.35
CA VAL A 125 -15.90 1.28 -3.50
C VAL A 125 -16.64 2.60 -3.32
N ASN A 126 -17.89 2.67 -3.76
CA ASN A 126 -18.69 3.89 -3.73
C ASN A 126 -19.56 4.01 -2.48
N THR A 127 -19.86 2.89 -1.82
CA THR A 127 -20.75 2.86 -0.65
C THR A 127 -20.01 2.75 0.69
N THR A 128 -18.71 2.40 0.68
CA THR A 128 -17.87 2.44 1.87
C THR A 128 -17.85 3.87 2.41
N LYS A 129 -18.22 4.02 3.68
CA LYS A 129 -18.25 5.32 4.35
C LYS A 129 -16.83 5.80 4.60
N GLU A 130 -16.67 7.12 4.77
CA GLU A 130 -15.37 7.75 5.01
C GLU A 130 -14.61 7.11 6.20
N ASP A 131 -15.32 6.79 7.29
CA ASP A 131 -14.78 6.15 8.49
C ASP A 131 -14.44 4.65 8.32
N GLU A 132 -14.81 4.04 7.19
CA GLU A 132 -14.53 2.65 6.83
C GLU A 132 -13.52 2.56 5.66
N THR A 133 -13.05 3.69 5.13
CA THR A 133 -12.13 3.75 3.97
C THR A 133 -10.77 3.11 4.24
N GLU A 134 -10.35 3.05 5.51
CA GLU A 134 -9.12 2.35 5.89
C GLU A 134 -9.18 0.88 5.45
N GLY A 135 -10.30 0.19 5.68
CA GLY A 135 -10.47 -1.21 5.27
C GLY A 135 -10.41 -1.40 3.75
N LEU A 136 -11.03 -0.49 2.99
CA LEU A 136 -10.96 -0.52 1.53
C LEU A 136 -9.53 -0.25 1.03
N GLY A 137 -8.83 0.72 1.62
CA GLY A 137 -7.43 1.01 1.28
C GLY A 137 -6.51 -0.19 1.52
N GLN A 138 -6.73 -0.93 2.60
CA GLN A 138 -6.01 -2.16 2.93
C GLN A 138 -6.27 -3.26 1.89
N ILE A 139 -7.52 -3.45 1.47
CA ILE A 139 -7.89 -4.39 0.40
C ILE A 139 -7.20 -4.01 -0.92
N LEU A 140 -7.23 -2.73 -1.28
CA LEU A 140 -6.61 -2.24 -2.51
C LEU A 140 -5.09 -2.42 -2.48
N MET A 141 -4.45 -2.17 -1.34
CA MET A 141 -3.00 -2.39 -1.19
C MET A 141 -2.64 -3.88 -1.25
N TRP A 142 -3.46 -4.74 -0.65
CA TRP A 142 -3.31 -6.19 -0.78
C TRP A 142 -3.42 -6.63 -2.25
N LEU A 143 -4.42 -6.11 -2.99
CA LEU A 143 -4.57 -6.38 -4.42
C LEU A 143 -3.38 -5.89 -5.25
N ALA A 144 -2.80 -4.75 -4.90
CA ALA A 144 -1.59 -4.26 -5.55
C ALA A 144 -0.40 -5.22 -5.35
N GLY A 145 -0.23 -5.76 -4.14
CA GLY A 145 0.75 -6.80 -3.86
C GLY A 145 0.51 -8.08 -4.65
N TYR A 146 -0.75 -8.55 -4.68
CA TYR A 146 -1.16 -9.73 -5.43
C TYR A 146 -0.83 -9.61 -6.92
N HIS A 147 -1.18 -8.48 -7.54
CA HIS A 147 -0.87 -8.24 -8.96
C HIS A 147 0.64 -8.12 -9.21
N ALA A 148 1.37 -7.55 -8.26
CA ALA A 148 2.83 -7.47 -8.35
C ALA A 148 3.48 -8.87 -8.29
N SER A 149 2.93 -9.82 -7.52
CA SER A 149 3.46 -11.20 -7.49
C SER A 149 3.21 -11.94 -8.80
N VAL A 150 2.02 -11.76 -9.39
CA VAL A 150 1.71 -12.27 -10.73
C VAL A 150 2.69 -11.70 -11.77
N ALA A 151 3.00 -10.40 -11.68
CA ALA A 151 3.98 -9.73 -12.54
C ALA A 151 5.45 -10.02 -12.16
N LYS A 152 5.71 -10.72 -11.05
CA LYS A 152 7.05 -10.93 -10.45
C LYS A 152 7.81 -9.62 -10.18
N SER A 153 7.08 -8.54 -9.93
CA SER A 153 7.63 -7.22 -9.61
C SER A 153 7.73 -7.04 -8.10
N THR A 154 8.90 -6.63 -7.60
CA THR A 154 9.06 -6.27 -6.17
C THR A 154 8.86 -4.78 -5.94
N VAL A 155 8.36 -4.03 -6.92
CA VAL A 155 8.26 -2.58 -6.86
C VAL A 155 6.90 -2.15 -6.30
N ILE A 156 6.94 -1.32 -5.25
CA ILE A 156 5.81 -0.56 -4.72
C ILE A 156 5.90 0.85 -5.28
N ASP A 157 5.02 1.16 -6.23
CA ASP A 157 4.90 2.49 -6.84
C ASP A 157 3.59 3.14 -6.38
N MET A 158 3.68 4.10 -5.44
CA MET A 158 2.49 4.71 -4.86
C MET A 158 1.82 5.72 -5.78
N ASP A 159 2.55 6.31 -6.73
CA ASP A 159 1.97 7.19 -7.73
C ASP A 159 1.14 6.36 -8.72
N LYS A 160 1.71 5.25 -9.23
CA LYS A 160 0.99 4.29 -10.06
C LYS A 160 -0.19 3.68 -9.31
N PHE A 161 -0.03 3.32 -8.03
CA PHE A 161 -1.12 2.83 -7.20
C PHE A 161 -2.25 3.87 -7.09
N SER A 162 -1.93 5.12 -6.76
CA SER A 162 -2.91 6.20 -6.62
C SER A 162 -3.67 6.48 -7.94
N GLU A 163 -2.94 6.48 -9.07
CA GLU A 163 -3.54 6.60 -10.39
C GLU A 163 -4.48 5.42 -10.69
N SER A 164 -4.05 4.20 -10.38
CA SER A 164 -4.83 2.98 -10.57
C SER A 164 -6.11 2.99 -9.74
N VAL A 165 -6.01 3.37 -8.47
CA VAL A 165 -7.18 3.52 -7.57
C VAL A 165 -8.14 4.58 -8.09
N SER A 166 -7.64 5.71 -8.62
CA SER A 166 -8.48 6.77 -9.19
C SER A 166 -9.26 6.29 -10.43
N LYS A 167 -8.59 5.54 -11.31
CA LYS A 167 -9.22 4.90 -12.48
C LYS A 167 -10.24 3.84 -12.06
N MET A 168 -9.91 3.01 -11.07
CA MET A 168 -10.83 2.03 -10.49
C MET A 168 -12.07 2.69 -9.89
N ALA A 169 -11.92 3.77 -9.12
CA ALA A 169 -13.05 4.48 -8.52
C ALA A 169 -14.01 5.01 -9.60
N THR A 170 -13.46 5.62 -10.66
CA THR A 170 -14.25 6.08 -11.82
C THR A 170 -14.98 4.92 -12.50
N TYR A 171 -14.26 3.83 -12.80
CA TYR A 171 -14.84 2.64 -13.42
C TYR A 171 -15.92 2.00 -12.55
N CYS A 172 -15.69 1.89 -11.25
CA CYS A 172 -16.63 1.29 -10.31
C CYS A 172 -17.89 2.14 -10.12
N ALA A 173 -17.80 3.48 -10.19
CA ALA A 173 -18.96 4.37 -10.19
C ALA A 173 -19.87 4.12 -11.41
N GLU A 174 -19.28 3.86 -12.58
CA GLU A 174 -20.00 3.57 -13.81
C GLU A 174 -20.52 2.12 -13.87
N ASN A 175 -19.87 1.20 -13.15
CA ASN A 175 -20.09 -0.24 -13.25
C ASN A 175 -20.27 -0.91 -11.87
N PRO A 176 -21.28 -0.55 -11.07
CA PRO A 176 -21.41 -0.99 -9.68
C PRO A 176 -21.56 -2.51 -9.50
N GLN A 177 -22.05 -3.22 -10.53
CA GLN A 177 -22.23 -4.68 -10.49
C GLN A 177 -20.98 -5.47 -10.88
N MET A 178 -19.91 -4.81 -11.33
CA MET A 178 -18.64 -5.47 -11.66
C MET A 178 -17.91 -5.91 -10.41
N GLY A 179 -17.13 -6.98 -10.52
CA GLY A 179 -16.27 -7.45 -9.43
C GLY A 179 -15.14 -6.44 -9.15
N LEU A 180 -14.84 -6.21 -7.87
CA LEU A 180 -13.73 -5.38 -7.43
C LEU A 180 -12.40 -5.96 -7.91
N PHE A 181 -12.23 -7.29 -7.82
CA PHE A 181 -11.07 -7.97 -8.36
C PHE A 181 -10.91 -7.76 -9.87
N THR A 182 -11.99 -7.86 -10.65
CA THR A 182 -11.94 -7.57 -12.10
C THR A 182 -11.55 -6.11 -12.39
N ALA A 183 -11.99 -5.17 -11.56
CA ALA A 183 -11.54 -3.78 -11.67
C ALA A 183 -10.04 -3.65 -11.34
N SER A 184 -9.53 -4.37 -10.33
CA SER A 184 -8.10 -4.34 -10.03
C SER A 184 -7.27 -5.01 -11.11
N GLU A 185 -7.71 -6.13 -11.69
CA GLU A 185 -7.07 -6.74 -12.87
C GLU A 185 -6.92 -5.74 -14.01
N LYS A 186 -7.95 -4.93 -14.25
CA LYS A 186 -7.96 -3.95 -15.34
C LYS A 186 -6.98 -2.79 -15.15
N PHE A 187 -6.72 -2.38 -13.91
CA PHE A 187 -6.04 -1.11 -13.64
C PHE A 187 -4.77 -1.24 -12.81
N MET A 188 -4.60 -2.31 -12.03
CA MET A 188 -3.44 -2.55 -11.17
C MET A 188 -2.51 -3.63 -11.70
N SER A 189 -3.00 -4.58 -12.50
CA SER A 189 -2.11 -5.54 -13.16
C SER A 189 -1.19 -4.79 -14.11
N GLU A 190 0.10 -5.15 -14.08
CA GLU A 190 0.98 -4.77 -15.17
C GLU A 190 0.52 -5.60 -16.37
N GLU A 191 -0.14 -4.96 -17.34
CA GLU A 191 -0.49 -5.63 -18.60
C GLU A 191 0.77 -6.35 -19.09
N GLY A 192 0.72 -7.68 -19.12
CA GLY A 192 1.74 -8.44 -19.82
C GLY A 192 1.79 -7.89 -21.24
N ASP A 193 2.93 -7.35 -21.63
CA ASP A 193 3.26 -7.10 -23.02
C ASP A 193 3.10 -8.42 -23.80
N GLY A 194 1.91 -8.65 -24.35
CA GLY A 194 1.61 -9.68 -25.33
C GLY A 194 1.20 -11.04 -24.78
N GLU A 195 -0.05 -11.43 -25.07
CA GLU A 195 -0.36 -12.56 -25.96
C GLU A 195 -1.64 -12.30 -26.75
#